data_AF-Q6RXQ2-F1
#
_entry.id   AF-Q6RXQ2-F1
#
_cell.length_a   1.000
_cell.length_b   1.000
_cell.length_c   1.000
_cell.angle_alpha   90.00
_cell.angle_beta   90.00
_cell.angle_gamma   90.00
#
_symmetry.space_group_name_H-M   'P 1'
#
loop_
_entity.id
_entity.type
_entity.pdbx_description
1 polymer ?
#
loop_
_entity_poly.entity_id
_entity_poly.type
_entity_poly.pdbx_seq_one_letter_code
_entity_poly.pdbx_strand_id
1 'polypeptide(L)' 'MLKIIIPTAMLMPMMWLSKPNMIWINSTTYSLLISLVSLSYLNQPGDNSLNSSLLFFSDSLSAPLLVLTT' A
#
# COMPACT_ATOMS: atom_id res chain seq x y z
N MET A 1 7.37 4.34 -0.19
CA MET A 1 6.63 3.67 -1.27
C MET A 1 6.90 2.17 -1.37
N LEU A 2 8.15 1.71 -1.28
CA LEU A 2 8.52 0.30 -1.48
C LEU A 2 7.80 -0.68 -0.53
N LYS A 3 7.51 -0.24 0.71
CA LYS A 3 6.71 -0.98 1.71
C LYS A 3 5.28 -1.31 1.26
N ILE A 4 4.73 -0.59 0.27
CA ILE A 4 3.40 -0.87 -0.31
C ILE A 4 3.56 -1.67 -1.60
N ILE A 5 4.57 -1.35 -2.41
CA ILE A 5 4.83 -2.03 -3.68
C ILE A 5 5.09 -3.54 -3.47
N ILE A 6 5.89 -3.92 -2.47
CA ILE A 6 6.16 -5.35 -2.21
C ILE A 6 4.86 -6.11 -1.84
N PRO A 7 4.07 -5.69 -0.83
CA PRO A 7 2.79 -6.34 -0.53
C PRO A 7 1.82 -6.40 -1.72
N THR A 8 1.73 -5.34 -2.52
CA THR A 8 0.86 -5.35 -3.71
C THR A 8 1.33 -6.35 -4.77
N ALA A 9 2.64 -6.47 -5.00
CA ALA A 9 3.18 -7.50 -5.88
C ALA A 9 2.96 -8.91 -5.31
N MET A 10 3.01 -9.07 -3.99
CA MET A 10 2.76 -10.35 -3.31
C MET A 10 1.29 -10.79 -3.35
N LEU A 11 0.33 -9.90 -3.63
CA LEU A 11 -1.06 -10.31 -3.86
C LEU A 11 -1.21 -11.19 -5.12
N MET A 12 -0.40 -10.97 -6.15
CA MET A 12 -0.48 -11.73 -7.42
C MET A 12 -0.18 -13.23 -7.21
N PRO A 13 0.96 -13.64 -6.59
CA PRO A 13 1.20 -15.03 -6.24
C PRO A 13 0.16 -15.59 -5.25
N MET A 14 -0.33 -14.76 -4.32
CA MET A 14 -1.31 -15.19 -3.31
C MET A 14 -2.63 -15.63 -3.94
N MET A 15 -3.09 -14.91 -4.97
CA MET A 15 -4.28 -15.29 -5.73
C MET A 15 -4.10 -16.66 -6.39
N TRP A 16 -2.94 -16.91 -6.99
CA TRP A 16 -2.66 -18.14 -7.73
C TRP A 16 -2.49 -19.37 -6.82
N LEU A 17 -1.94 -19.19 -5.61
CA LEU A 17 -1.68 -20.28 -4.67
C LEU A 17 -2.85 -20.58 -3.73
N SER A 18 -3.87 -19.70 -3.68
CA SER A 18 -4.98 -19.86 -2.75
C SER A 18 -6.04 -20.87 -3.23
N LYS A 19 -6.70 -21.53 -2.27
CA LYS A 19 -7.80 -22.46 -2.55
C LYS A 19 -8.98 -21.70 -3.19
N PRO A 20 -9.70 -22.29 -4.15
CA PRO A 20 -10.74 -21.60 -4.93
C PRO A 20 -11.83 -20.95 -4.06
N ASN A 21 -12.24 -21.61 -2.97
CA ASN A 21 -13.26 -21.09 -2.06
C ASN A 21 -12.78 -19.90 -1.20
N MET A 22 -11.47 -19.70 -1.06
CA MET A 22 -10.87 -18.69 -0.18
C MET A 22 -10.18 -17.55 -0.93
N ILE A 23 -10.14 -17.58 -2.27
CA ILE A 23 -9.50 -16.53 -3.11
C ILE A 23 -10.01 -15.13 -2.72
N TRP A 24 -11.33 -14.96 -2.64
CA TRP A 24 -11.95 -13.67 -2.36
C TRP A 24 -11.74 -13.20 -0.90
N ILE A 25 -11.77 -14.12 0.06
CA ILE A 25 -11.54 -13.79 1.47
C ILE A 25 -10.08 -13.39 1.69
N ASN A 26 -9.14 -14.14 1.11
CA ASN A 26 -7.72 -13.85 1.26
C ASN A 26 -7.36 -12.54 0.56
N SER A 27 -7.80 -12.34 -0.68
CA SER A 27 -7.50 -11.09 -1.41
C SER A 27 -8.03 -9.84 -0.70
N THR A 28 -9.28 -9.87 -0.21
CA THR A 28 -9.88 -8.75 0.50
C THR A 28 -9.23 -8.48 1.85
N THR A 29 -8.89 -9.52 2.62
CA THR A 29 -8.22 -9.34 3.92
C THR A 29 -6.82 -8.77 3.77
N TYR A 30 -6.02 -9.27 2.82
CA TYR A 30 -4.68 -8.74 2.57
C TYR A 30 -4.70 -7.35 1.93
N SER A 31 -5.64 -7.05 1.03
CA SER A 31 -5.78 -5.68 0.49
C SER A 31 -6.17 -4.69 1.59
N LEU A 32 -7.08 -5.08 2.49
CA LEU A 32 -7.47 -4.23 3.62
C LEU A 32 -6.29 -4.00 4.58
N LEU A 33 -5.46 -5.02 4.84
CA LEU A 33 -4.21 -4.86 5.59
C LEU A 33 -3.24 -3.88 4.91
N ILE A 34 -3.13 -3.89 3.58
CA ILE A 34 -2.30 -2.94 2.84
C ILE A 34 -2.85 -1.50 2.99
N SER A 35 -4.18 -1.32 2.89
CA SER A 35 -4.82 -0.02 3.12
C SER A 35 -4.58 0.52 4.54
N LEU A 36 -4.61 -0.34 5.56
CA LEU A 36 -4.29 0.04 6.94
C LEU A 36 -2.84 0.54 7.09
N VAL A 37 -1.90 -0.10 6.40
CA VAL A 37 -0.49 0.31 6.41
C VAL A 37 -0.29 1.63 5.65
N SER A 38 -1.08 1.90 4.61
CA SER A 38 -0.95 3.12 3.80
C SER A 38 -1.27 4.39 4.58
N LEU A 39 -2.13 4.33 5.60
CA LEU A 39 -2.43 5.47 6.49
C LEU A 39 -1.18 6.04 7.18
N SER A 40 -0.12 5.24 7.37
CA SER A 40 1.14 5.73 7.94
C SER A 40 1.82 6.81 7.10
N TYR A 41 1.52 6.90 5.80
CA TYR A 41 2.04 7.92 4.88
C TYR A 41 1.37 9.29 5.02
N LEU A 42 0.28 9.41 5.77
CA LEU A 42 -0.37 10.70 6.06
C LEU A 42 0.44 11.56 7.03
N ASN A 43 1.45 10.99 7.69
CA ASN A 43 2.28 11.71 8.66
C ASN A 43 3.31 12.62 7.97
N GLN A 44 2.89 13.82 7.56
CA GLN A 44 3.76 14.76 6.84
C GLN A 44 4.13 15.98 7.68
N PRO A 45 5.44 16.25 7.86
CA PRO A 45 5.88 17.49 8.47
C PRO A 45 5.64 18.66 7.50
N GLY A 46 5.04 19.74 7.99
CA GLY A 46 4.47 20.82 7.16
C GLY A 46 5.39 21.45 6.11
N ASP A 47 6.71 21.47 6.34
CA ASP A 47 7.69 22.08 5.43
C ASP A 47 8.48 21.08 4.59
N ASN A 48 8.44 19.79 4.90
CA ASN A 48 9.30 18.80 4.26
C ASN A 48 8.47 17.64 3.70
N SER A 49 8.66 17.37 2.40
CA SER A 49 8.17 16.15 1.79
C SER A 49 8.76 14.92 2.49
N LEU A 50 7.97 13.86 2.61
CA LEU A 50 8.45 12.56 3.08
C LEU A 50 9.30 11.92 1.97
N ASN A 51 10.58 12.29 1.91
CA ASN A 51 11.54 11.74 0.97
C ASN A 51 12.04 10.37 1.47
N SER A 52 11.63 9.29 0.80
CA SER A 52 12.02 7.93 1.19
C SER A 52 13.26 7.43 0.47
N SER A 53 13.45 7.80 -0.81
CA SER A 53 14.64 7.49 -1.61
C SER A 53 14.74 8.44 -2.80
N LEU A 54 15.83 8.35 -3.59
CA LEU A 54 16.03 9.11 -4.83
C LEU A 54 14.90 8.95 -5.86
N LEU A 55 14.19 7.81 -5.83
CA LEU A 55 13.14 7.48 -6.79
C LEU A 55 11.73 7.70 -6.23
N PHE A 56 11.57 7.78 -4.91
CA PHE A 56 10.25 7.80 -4.27
C PHE A 56 10.18 8.83 -3.15
N PHE A 57 9.27 9.77 -3.32
CA PHE A 57 8.88 10.77 -2.34
C PHE A 57 7.35 10.77 -2.16
N SER A 58 6.88 11.33 -1.04
CA SER A 58 5.46 11.56 -0.81
C SER A 58 5.24 12.95 -0.23
N ASP A 59 4.50 13.77 -0.98
CA ASP A 59 4.06 15.12 -0.64
C ASP A 59 2.61 15.14 -0.19
N SER A 60 2.14 16.27 0.37
CA SER A 60 0.78 16.49 0.90
C SER A 60 -0.34 16.29 -0.08
N LEU A 61 -0.04 16.39 -1.36
CA LEU A 61 -0.98 16.04 -2.41
C LEU A 61 -1.01 14.53 -2.69
N SER A 62 0.15 13.86 -2.64
CA SER A 62 0.26 12.44 -3.00
C SER A 62 -0.18 11.47 -1.89
N ALA A 63 0.00 11.82 -0.61
CA ALA A 63 -0.38 10.95 0.51
C ALA A 63 -1.88 10.64 0.57
N PRO A 64 -2.82 11.59 0.47
CA PRO A 64 -4.25 11.26 0.50
C PRO A 64 -4.67 10.43 -0.73
N LEU A 65 -4.07 10.70 -1.90
CA LEU A 65 -4.33 9.91 -3.11
C LEU A 65 -3.83 8.47 -2.97
N LEU A 66 -2.65 8.29 -2.39
CA LEU A 66 -2.07 6.98 -2.12
C LEU A 66 -2.99 6.16 -1.22
N VAL A 67 -3.49 6.75 -0.13
CA VAL A 67 -4.44 6.09 0.78
C VAL A 67 -5.73 5.68 0.07
N LEU A 68 -6.21 6.47 -0.88
CA LEU A 68 -7.44 6.17 -1.63
C LEU A 68 -7.25 5.03 -2.65
N THR A 69 -6.04 4.84 -3.17
CA THR A 69 -5.74 3.83 -4.20
C THR A 69 -5.38 2.45 -3.65
N THR A 70 -4.91 2.38 -2.40
CA THR A 70 -4.48 1.14 -1.73
C THR A 70 -5.62 0.46 -1.00
#